data_AF-A0AA37QUJ2-F1
#
_entry.id   AF-A0AA37QUJ2-F1
#
_cell.length_a   1.000
_cell.length_b   1.000
_cell.length_c   1.000
_cell.angle_alpha   90.00
_cell.angle_beta   90.00
_cell.angle_gamma   90.00
#
_symmetry.space_group_name_H-M   'P 1'
#
loop_
_entity.id
_entity.type
_entity.pdbx_description
1 polymer ?
#
loop_
_entity_poly.entity_id
_entity_poly.type
_entity_poly.pdbx_seq_one_letter_code
_entity_poly.pdbx_strand_id
1 'polypeptide(L)'
;MNIYLDIDGVLLDRKSERAAHAPEFVRRVLATCPDSTYWLTTHCKGDAAVPLRRIGPLFDAETRALMARIRPTDWDLAKTEAIDFRSPFLWFDDDCFDVERRALEQHGVLDNWIKVDLRRTPHQLGLFLQSFPIPINAFDEDWACADSSAPRPSAAGRSPGRPDRKPRSP
;
A
#
# COMPACT_ATOMS: atom_id res chain seq x y z
N MET A 1 -0.99 -3.46 -6.89
CA MET A 1 -0.43 -2.47 -5.95
C MET A 1 -1.34 -1.25 -5.93
N ASN A 2 -1.54 -0.64 -4.76
CA ASN A 2 -2.24 0.62 -4.57
C ASN A 2 -1.25 1.77 -4.36
N ILE A 3 -1.59 2.98 -4.81
CA ILE A 3 -0.83 4.19 -4.48
C ILE A 3 -1.76 5.17 -3.77
N TYR A 4 -1.34 5.65 -2.61
CA TYR A 4 -2.03 6.67 -1.83
C TYR A 4 -1.22 7.96 -1.86
N LEU A 5 -1.87 9.07 -2.21
CA LEU A 5 -1.22 10.36 -2.39
C LEU A 5 -1.79 11.40 -1.43
N ASP A 6 -0.92 11.98 -0.60
CA ASP A 6 -1.22 13.27 0.01
C ASP A 6 -0.98 14.44 -0.96
N ILE A 7 -1.36 15.64 -0.54
CA ILE A 7 -1.29 16.87 -1.31
C ILE A 7 -0.29 17.84 -0.68
N ASP A 8 -0.48 18.17 0.59
CA ASP A 8 0.31 19.21 1.26
C ASP A 8 1.68 18.62 1.62
N GLY A 9 2.76 19.29 1.27
CA GLY A 9 4.11 18.74 1.44
C GLY A 9 4.50 17.65 0.42
N VAL A 10 3.57 17.20 -0.42
CA VAL A 10 3.80 16.24 -1.52
C VAL A 10 3.68 16.91 -2.89
N LEU A 11 2.45 17.23 -3.31
CA LEU A 11 2.19 17.89 -4.60
C LEU A 11 2.28 19.42 -4.49
N LEU A 12 2.06 19.93 -3.28
CA LEU A 12 2.27 21.32 -2.91
C LEU A 12 3.45 21.42 -1.96
N ASP A 13 4.24 22.49 -2.08
CA ASP A 13 5.25 22.82 -1.09
C ASP A 13 4.63 23.54 0.13
N ARG A 14 5.49 23.96 1.07
CA ARG A 14 5.06 24.63 2.30
C ARG A 14 4.45 26.02 2.10
N LYS A 15 4.62 26.62 0.92
CA LYS A 15 3.98 27.88 0.54
C LYS A 15 2.64 27.63 -0.16
N SER A 16 2.18 26.36 -0.21
CA SER A 16 1.03 25.92 -0.99
C SER A 16 1.20 26.20 -2.49
N GLU A 17 2.45 26.28 -2.96
CA GLU A 17 2.78 26.38 -4.38
C GLU A 17 3.00 24.98 -4.94
N ARG A 18 2.84 24.82 -6.27
CA ARG A 18 3.08 23.53 -6.92
C ARG A 18 4.54 23.10 -6.72
N ALA A 19 4.74 21.90 -6.17
CA ALA A 19 6.07 21.33 -5.98
C ALA A 19 6.80 21.09 -7.31
N ALA A 20 8.15 21.16 -7.28
CA ALA A 20 8.97 20.84 -8.44
C ALA A 20 8.73 19.38 -8.87
N HIS A 21 8.56 19.16 -10.18
CA HIS A 21 8.26 17.87 -10.79
C HIS A 21 6.89 17.25 -10.44
N ALA A 22 5.98 17.97 -9.78
CA ALA A 22 4.66 17.44 -9.43
C ALA A 22 3.84 16.95 -10.65
N PRO A 23 3.78 17.67 -11.80
CA PRO A 23 3.08 17.18 -12.99
C PRO A 23 3.63 15.84 -13.52
N GLU A 24 4.95 15.75 -13.62
CA GLU A 24 5.66 14.55 -14.06
C GLU A 24 5.46 13.39 -13.09
N PHE A 25 5.46 13.68 -11.80
CA PHE A 25 5.22 12.70 -10.75
C PHE A 25 3.80 12.14 -10.79
N VAL A 26 2.77 12.98 -10.94
CA VAL A 26 1.37 12.53 -11.12
C VAL A 26 1.25 11.63 -12.35
N ARG A 27 1.87 12.02 -13.47
CA ARG A 27 1.89 11.20 -14.69
C ARG A 27 2.58 9.86 -14.46
N ARG A 28 3.71 9.85 -13.75
CA ARG A 28 4.44 8.63 -13.40
C ARG A 28 3.59 7.70 -12.53
N VAL A 29 2.99 8.21 -11.46
CA VAL A 29 2.13 7.45 -10.56
C VAL A 29 0.97 6.80 -11.32
N LEU A 30 0.26 7.56 -12.15
CA LEU A 30 -0.89 7.05 -12.91
C LEU A 30 -0.48 6.16 -14.10
N ALA A 31 0.74 6.27 -14.61
CA ALA A 31 1.29 5.30 -15.56
C ALA A 31 1.61 3.97 -14.86
N THR A 32 2.03 4.01 -13.60
CA THR A 32 2.33 2.81 -12.79
C THR A 32 1.06 2.14 -12.25
N CYS A 33 0.06 2.90 -11.80
CA CYS A 33 -1.17 2.39 -11.20
C CYS A 33 -2.40 3.20 -11.67
N PRO A 34 -2.86 3.00 -12.92
CA PRO A 34 -3.90 3.84 -13.53
C PRO A 34 -5.26 3.76 -12.82
N ASP A 35 -5.60 2.61 -12.23
CA ASP A 35 -6.94 2.32 -11.67
C ASP A 35 -6.93 2.09 -10.15
N SER A 36 -5.75 2.16 -9.54
CA SER A 36 -5.49 1.89 -8.12
C SER A 36 -4.67 3.00 -7.45
N THR A 37 -4.85 4.24 -7.90
CA THR A 37 -4.32 5.45 -7.25
C THR A 37 -5.44 6.19 -6.52
N TYR A 38 -5.17 6.60 -5.29
CA TYR A 38 -6.14 7.15 -4.36
C TYR A 38 -5.63 8.45 -3.73
N TRP A 39 -6.53 9.42 -3.53
CA TRP A 39 -6.27 10.57 -2.69
C TRP A 39 -6.30 10.12 -1.24
N LEU A 40 -5.21 10.29 -0.50
CA LEU A 40 -5.16 10.04 0.93
C LEU A 40 -4.67 11.30 1.65
N THR A 41 -5.59 12.24 1.76
CA THR A 41 -5.31 13.61 2.17
C THR A 41 -6.45 14.16 3.01
N THR A 42 -6.16 15.17 3.84
CA THR A 42 -7.18 15.85 4.67
C THR A 42 -8.23 16.59 3.83
N HIS A 43 -7.96 16.82 2.54
CA HIS A 43 -8.88 17.45 1.59
C HIS A 43 -9.81 16.46 0.88
N CYS A 44 -9.70 15.15 1.11
CA CYS A 44 -10.56 14.14 0.49
C CYS A 44 -11.27 13.30 1.57
N LYS A 45 -12.60 13.38 1.58
CA LYS A 45 -13.50 12.61 2.46
C LYS A 45 -14.65 12.07 1.62
N GLY A 46 -14.37 11.08 0.79
CA GLY A 46 -15.33 10.45 -0.12
C GLY A 46 -15.57 11.17 -1.45
N ASP A 47 -15.14 12.43 -1.61
CA ASP A 47 -15.31 13.20 -2.86
C ASP A 47 -13.96 13.61 -3.49
N ALA A 48 -13.64 13.02 -4.65
CA ALA A 48 -12.43 13.32 -5.41
C ALA A 48 -12.47 14.67 -6.14
N ALA A 49 -13.66 15.29 -6.30
CA ALA A 49 -13.78 16.61 -6.89
C ALA A 49 -13.25 17.71 -5.94
N VAL A 50 -13.20 17.47 -4.63
CA VAL A 50 -12.70 18.44 -3.65
C VAL A 50 -11.19 18.70 -3.82
N PRO A 51 -10.30 17.69 -3.80
CA PRO A 51 -8.89 17.85 -4.17
C PRO A 51 -8.70 18.55 -5.51
N LEU A 52 -9.39 18.09 -6.55
CA LEU A 52 -9.23 18.61 -7.91
C LEU A 52 -9.63 20.09 -8.01
N ARG A 53 -10.70 20.50 -7.33
CA ARG A 53 -11.11 21.91 -7.28
C ARG A 53 -10.12 22.77 -6.51
N ARG A 54 -9.53 22.22 -5.44
CA ARG A 54 -8.58 22.93 -4.57
C ARG A 54 -7.25 23.19 -5.26
N ILE A 55 -6.60 22.14 -5.77
CA ILE A 55 -5.23 22.25 -6.30
C ILE A 55 -5.17 22.31 -7.82
N GLY A 56 -6.23 21.87 -8.50
CA GLY A 56 -6.28 21.83 -9.97
C GLY A 56 -5.85 23.11 -10.66
N PRO A 57 -6.21 24.33 -10.21
CA PRO A 57 -5.76 25.59 -10.83
C PRO A 57 -4.24 25.78 -10.87
N LEU A 58 -3.47 25.05 -10.06
CA LEU A 58 -2.01 25.10 -10.03
C LEU A 58 -1.35 24.21 -11.10
N PHE A 59 -2.14 23.43 -11.84
CA PHE A 59 -1.67 22.46 -12.83
C PHE A 59 -2.25 22.73 -14.22
N ASP A 60 -1.52 22.29 -15.25
CA ASP A 60 -1.99 22.34 -16.63
C ASP A 60 -3.19 21.41 -16.88
N ALA A 61 -3.86 21.61 -18.02
CA ALA A 61 -5.07 20.87 -18.37
C ALA A 61 -4.84 19.35 -18.46
N GLU A 62 -3.68 18.92 -18.95
CA GLU A 62 -3.33 17.50 -19.08
C GLU A 62 -3.22 16.85 -17.69
N THR A 63 -2.44 17.46 -16.80
CA THR A 63 -2.24 16.97 -15.44
C THR A 63 -3.54 17.02 -14.64
N ARG A 64 -4.39 18.03 -14.84
CA ARG A 64 -5.72 18.08 -14.23
C ARG A 64 -6.61 16.93 -14.70
N ALA A 65 -6.59 16.59 -15.98
CA ALA A 65 -7.33 15.45 -16.50
C ALA A 65 -6.83 14.12 -15.91
N LEU A 66 -5.52 14.01 -15.67
CA LEU A 66 -4.94 12.87 -14.96
C LEU A 66 -5.39 12.82 -13.49
N MET A 67 -5.31 13.94 -12.77
CA MET A 67 -5.74 14.03 -11.36
C MET A 67 -7.23 13.68 -11.16
N ALA A 68 -8.07 13.97 -12.16
CA ALA A 68 -9.49 13.60 -12.13
C ALA A 68 -9.75 12.08 -12.13
N ARG A 69 -8.74 11.26 -12.46
CA ARG A 69 -8.81 9.80 -12.41
C ARG A 69 -8.45 9.24 -11.03
N ILE A 70 -7.85 10.04 -10.16
CA ILE A 70 -7.45 9.61 -8.82
C ILE A 70 -8.72 9.43 -7.96
N ARG A 71 -8.82 8.26 -7.34
CA ARG A 71 -10.02 7.83 -6.62
C ARG A 71 -10.08 8.47 -5.23
N PRO A 72 -11.27 8.73 -4.68
CA PRO A 72 -11.38 9.23 -3.31
C PRO A 72 -11.05 8.13 -2.30
N THR A 73 -10.64 8.53 -1.10
CA THR A 73 -10.71 7.71 0.11
C THR A 73 -11.65 8.35 1.11
N ASP A 74 -12.05 7.57 2.10
CA ASP A 74 -12.85 8.03 3.22
C ASP A 74 -12.29 7.42 4.51
N TRP A 75 -12.10 8.27 5.51
CA TRP A 75 -11.51 7.93 6.81
C TRP A 75 -11.92 9.00 7.83
N ASP A 76 -12.00 8.60 9.10
CA ASP A 76 -12.50 9.48 10.16
C ASP A 76 -11.39 9.92 11.10
N LEU A 77 -10.62 8.97 11.64
CA LEU A 77 -9.62 9.24 12.68
C LEU A 77 -8.21 9.37 12.13
N ALA A 78 -7.81 8.47 11.24
CA ALA A 78 -6.44 8.39 10.72
C ALA A 78 -6.46 7.93 9.26
N LYS A 79 -5.55 8.48 8.44
CA LYS A 79 -5.47 8.13 7.01
C LYS A 79 -5.29 6.63 6.78
N THR A 80 -4.58 5.95 7.68
CA THR A 80 -4.35 4.50 7.60
C THR A 80 -5.63 3.66 7.62
N GLU A 81 -6.77 4.19 8.08
CA GLU A 81 -8.07 3.50 8.00
C GLU A 81 -8.53 3.24 6.57
N ALA A 82 -8.11 4.10 5.63
CA ALA A 82 -8.44 3.95 4.21
C ALA A 82 -7.46 3.06 3.44
N ILE A 83 -6.37 2.60 4.07
CA ILE A 83 -5.35 1.77 3.41
C ILE A 83 -5.81 0.30 3.41
N ASP A 84 -5.94 -0.29 2.22
CA ASP A 84 -6.08 -1.73 2.05
C ASP A 84 -4.75 -2.46 2.30
N PHE A 85 -4.51 -2.87 3.55
CA PHE A 85 -3.31 -3.62 3.98
C PHE A 85 -3.17 -5.02 3.38
N ARG A 86 -4.21 -5.54 2.71
CA ARG A 86 -4.14 -6.85 2.04
C ARG A 86 -3.48 -6.80 0.67
N SER A 87 -3.31 -5.60 0.13
CA SER A 87 -2.70 -5.36 -1.16
C SER A 87 -1.34 -4.66 -0.98
N PRO A 88 -0.33 -4.95 -1.84
CA PRO A 88 0.89 -4.15 -1.89
C PRO A 88 0.53 -2.67 -2.06
N PHE A 89 1.17 -1.75 -1.34
CA PHE A 89 0.90 -0.32 -1.50
C PHE A 89 2.10 0.58 -1.30
N LEU A 90 2.00 1.80 -1.80
CA LEU A 90 2.87 2.92 -1.47
C LEU A 90 2.03 4.10 -1.02
N TRP A 91 2.42 4.77 0.05
CA TRP A 91 1.77 5.99 0.53
C TRP A 91 2.79 7.13 0.56
N PHE A 92 2.59 8.13 -0.30
CA PHE A 92 3.43 9.32 -0.34
C PHE A 92 2.82 10.40 0.54
N ASP A 93 3.53 10.76 1.62
CA ASP A 93 3.12 11.78 2.59
C ASP A 93 4.35 12.48 3.16
N ASP A 94 4.21 13.74 3.56
CA ASP A 94 5.29 14.45 4.25
C ASP A 94 5.29 14.21 5.76
N ASP A 95 4.12 13.86 6.30
CA ASP A 95 3.93 13.57 7.71
C ASP A 95 3.21 12.22 7.92
N CYS A 96 3.61 11.51 8.97
CA CYS A 96 2.98 10.25 9.38
C CYS A 96 2.88 10.28 10.89
N PHE A 97 1.67 10.54 11.37
CA PHE A 97 1.39 10.70 12.78
C PHE A 97 1.63 9.39 13.55
N ASP A 98 1.81 9.49 14.87
CA ASP A 98 2.14 8.33 15.70
C ASP A 98 1.11 7.20 15.60
N VAL A 99 -0.18 7.53 15.46
CA VAL A 99 -1.25 6.54 15.29
C VAL A 99 -1.12 5.80 13.95
N GLU A 100 -0.77 6.53 12.89
CA GLU A 100 -0.58 5.98 11.53
C GLU A 100 0.69 5.13 11.48
N ARG A 101 1.79 5.62 12.07
CA ARG A 101 3.05 4.90 12.20
C ARG A 101 2.85 3.56 12.90
N ARG A 102 2.16 3.56 14.05
CA ARG A 102 1.86 2.33 14.79
C ARG A 102 1.00 1.37 13.98
N ALA A 103 0.03 1.87 13.22
CA ALA A 103 -0.79 1.03 12.36
C ALA A 103 0.04 0.36 11.25
N LEU A 104 0.96 1.09 10.62
CA LEU A 104 1.88 0.53 9.63
C LEU A 104 2.85 -0.50 10.24
N GLU A 105 3.41 -0.21 11.42
CA GLU A 105 4.30 -1.11 12.15
C GLU A 105 3.61 -2.41 12.56
N GLN A 106 2.36 -2.34 13.03
CA GLN A 106 1.54 -3.51 13.37
C GLN A 106 1.31 -4.46 12.19
N HIS A 107 1.37 -3.93 10.96
CA HIS A 107 1.23 -4.70 9.73
C HIS A 107 2.59 -5.02 9.07
N GLY A 108 3.72 -4.63 9.65
CA GLY A 108 5.06 -4.88 9.10
C GLY A 108 5.35 -4.13 7.80
N VAL A 109 4.66 -3.02 7.52
CA VAL A 109 4.70 -2.31 6.23
C VAL A 109 5.06 -0.82 6.39
N LEU A 110 5.82 -0.47 7.43
CA LEU A 110 6.25 0.91 7.65
C LEU A 110 7.01 1.50 6.45
N ASP A 111 7.81 0.69 5.77
CA ASP A 111 8.59 1.13 4.60
C ASP A 111 7.73 1.39 3.35
N ASN A 112 6.44 1.03 3.37
CA ASN A 112 5.49 1.42 2.32
C ASN A 112 5.03 2.88 2.47
N TRP A 113 5.27 3.51 3.62
CA TRP A 113 5.15 4.96 3.76
C TRP A 113 6.41 5.64 3.23
N ILE A 114 6.25 6.30 2.08
CA ILE A 114 7.31 6.99 1.37
C ILE A 114 7.32 8.45 1.81
N LYS A 115 8.20 8.76 2.77
CA LYS A 115 8.38 10.12 3.26
C LYS A 115 8.80 11.07 2.14
N VAL A 116 7.99 12.10 1.92
CA VAL A 116 8.32 13.25 1.08
C VAL A 116 8.78 14.40 1.97
N ASP A 117 10.01 14.87 1.79
CA ASP A 117 10.61 16.00 2.52
C ASP A 117 11.15 17.01 1.51
N LEU A 118 10.24 17.83 0.97
CA LEU A 118 10.57 18.89 0.02
C LEU A 118 11.41 20.01 0.64
N ARG A 119 11.55 20.06 1.97
CA ARG A 119 12.43 21.04 2.62
C ARG A 119 13.88 20.61 2.48
N ARG A 120 14.13 19.33 2.76
CA ARG A 120 15.47 18.75 2.73
C ARG A 120 15.89 18.49 1.28
N THR A 121 14.94 18.07 0.45
CA THR A 121 15.18 17.74 -0.96
C THR A 121 14.08 18.36 -1.84
N PRO A 122 14.20 19.63 -2.26
CA PRO A 122 13.16 20.33 -3.04
C PRO A 122 12.76 19.64 -4.36
N HIS A 123 13.65 18.84 -4.93
CA HIS A 123 13.42 18.09 -6.17
C HIS A 123 13.14 16.59 -5.94
N GLN A 124 12.74 16.19 -4.72
CA GLN A 124 12.60 14.76 -4.37
C GLN A 124 11.65 14.00 -5.30
N LEU A 125 10.56 14.64 -5.75
CA LEU A 125 9.65 14.03 -6.71
C LEU A 125 10.36 13.61 -8.01
N GLY A 126 11.37 14.38 -8.44
CA GLY A 126 12.22 14.06 -9.58
C GLY A 126 13.08 12.81 -9.38
N LEU A 127 13.42 12.47 -8.13
CA LEU A 127 14.13 11.22 -7.81
C LEU A 127 13.23 10.00 -8.04
N PHE A 128 11.94 10.11 -7.69
CA PHE A 128 10.96 9.04 -7.93
C PHE A 128 10.68 8.79 -9.42
N LEU A 129 10.93 9.77 -10.28
CA LEU A 129 10.86 9.58 -11.74
C LEU A 129 11.98 8.66 -12.25
N GLN A 130 13.16 8.72 -11.61
CA GLN A 130 14.33 7.93 -11.99
C GLN A 130 14.28 6.53 -11.37
N SER A 131 13.88 6.45 -10.10
CA SER A 131 13.76 5.19 -9.36
C SER A 131 12.48 5.22 -8.55
N PHE A 132 11.47 4.47 -9.02
CA PHE A 132 10.17 4.41 -8.36
C PHE A 132 10.22 3.36 -7.24
N PRO A 133 9.71 3.66 -6.02
CA PRO A 133 9.72 2.70 -4.92
C PRO A 133 8.99 1.40 -5.25
N ILE A 134 9.39 0.32 -4.58
CA ILE A 134 8.75 -1.00 -4.67
C ILE A 134 8.15 -1.29 -3.29
N PRO A 135 6.86 -1.69 -3.21
CA PRO A 135 6.23 -1.98 -1.93
C PRO A 135 6.76 -3.29 -1.35
N ILE A 136 6.77 -3.36 -0.02
CA ILE A 136 6.93 -4.61 0.72
C ILE A 136 5.53 -5.21 0.93
N ASN A 137 5.40 -6.52 0.73
CA ASN A 137 4.16 -7.23 1.06
C ASN A 137 4.22 -7.76 2.48
N ALA A 138 3.13 -7.58 3.23
CA ALA A 138 2.98 -8.18 4.56
C ALA A 138 3.02 -9.74 4.53
N PHE A 139 2.92 -10.34 3.35
CA PHE A 139 2.93 -11.79 3.13
C PHE A 139 4.25 -12.33 2.54
N ASP A 140 5.22 -11.47 2.24
CA ASP A 140 6.53 -11.90 1.71
C ASP A 140 7.52 -12.27 2.83
N GLU A 141 7.12 -12.15 4.10
CA GLU A 141 7.83 -12.83 5.19
C GLU A 141 7.51 -14.33 5.12
N ASP A 142 8.42 -15.05 4.47
CA ASP A 142 8.61 -16.49 4.57
C ASP A 142 8.28 -16.97 5.99
N TRP A 143 7.31 -17.88 6.11
CA TRP A 143 7.01 -18.66 7.32
C TRP A 143 8.14 -19.63 7.73
N ALA A 144 9.39 -19.28 7.43
CA ALA A 144 10.59 -20.03 7.80
C ALA A 144 10.95 -19.82 9.29
N CYS A 145 10.02 -20.06 10.20
CA CYS A 145 10.28 -20.52 11.59
C CYS A 145 8.97 -20.69 12.38
N ALA A 146 8.25 -21.79 12.17
CA ALA A 146 7.52 -22.51 13.22
C ALA A 146 6.94 -23.83 12.70
N ASP A 147 7.80 -24.77 12.28
CA ASP A 147 7.46 -26.19 12.40
C ASP A 147 8.59 -26.91 13.15
N SER A 148 8.56 -26.71 14.46
CA SER A 148 9.30 -27.52 15.43
C SER A 148 8.30 -27.93 16.50
N SER A 149 7.43 -28.88 16.16
CA SER A 149 6.93 -29.93 17.04
C SER A 149 5.73 -30.66 16.42
N ALA A 150 5.98 -31.47 15.39
CA ALA A 150 5.08 -32.57 15.04
C ALA A 150 5.91 -33.85 14.83
N PRO A 151 5.75 -34.89 15.66
CA PRO A 151 6.44 -36.15 15.44
C PRO A 151 5.87 -36.85 14.19
N ARG A 152 6.76 -37.23 13.27
CA ARG A 152 6.44 -38.04 12.11
C ARG A 152 5.90 -39.41 12.55
N PRO A 153 4.77 -39.91 12.02
CA PRO A 153 4.44 -41.32 12.15
C PRO A 153 5.37 -42.13 11.24
N SER A 154 6.18 -42.99 11.86
CA SER A 154 7.02 -43.97 11.17
C SER A 154 6.15 -45.05 10.51
N ALA A 155 6.39 -45.27 9.23
CA ALA A 155 5.81 -46.34 8.45
C ALA A 155 6.51 -47.67 8.80
N ALA A 156 5.77 -48.63 9.35
CA ALA A 156 6.10 -50.04 9.28
C ALA A 156 4.95 -50.75 8.56
N GLY A 157 5.17 -51.06 7.28
CA GLY A 157 4.23 -51.82 6.47
C GLY A 157 4.14 -53.28 6.89
N ARG A 158 2.97 -53.88 6.63
CA ARG A 158 2.76 -55.17 5.93
C ARG A 158 1.28 -55.58 6.08
N SER A 159 0.52 -55.47 4.99
CA SER A 159 -0.53 -56.45 4.64
C SER A 159 0.15 -57.80 4.31
N PRO A 160 -0.50 -58.99 4.35
CA PRO A 160 -1.90 -59.23 3.96
C PRO A 160 -2.66 -60.31 4.77
N GLY A 161 -3.96 -60.50 4.48
CA GLY A 161 -4.63 -61.81 4.66
C GLY A 161 -6.05 -61.80 5.25
N ARG A 162 -7.05 -61.84 4.37
CA ARG A 162 -8.29 -62.64 4.57
C ARG A 162 -8.16 -63.88 3.66
N PRO A 163 -8.96 -64.97 3.78
CA PRO A 163 -10.06 -65.31 4.69
C PRO A 163 -9.71 -66.61 5.49
N ASP A 164 -10.52 -67.27 6.34
CA ASP A 164 -11.85 -67.85 6.11
C ASP A 164 -12.25 -68.71 7.36
N ARG A 165 -13.56 -68.94 7.53
CA ARG A 165 -14.23 -70.09 8.21
C ARG A 165 -14.29 -70.24 9.76
N LYS A 166 -15.54 -70.26 10.24
CA LYS A 166 -16.13 -70.99 11.40
C LYS A 166 -15.75 -72.51 11.36
N PRO A 167 -15.88 -73.35 12.43
CA PRO A 167 -16.98 -73.33 13.42
C PRO A 167 -16.73 -73.91 14.85
N ARG A 168 -17.82 -73.92 15.64
CA ARG A 168 -18.21 -74.82 16.76
C ARG A 168 -17.66 -74.62 18.18
N SER A 169 -18.59 -74.61 19.13
CA SER A 169 -18.58 -75.32 20.43
C SER A 169 -19.97 -75.20 21.09
N PRO A 170 -20.35 -76.08 22.02
CA PRO A 170 -20.32 -77.55 22.02
C PRO A 170 -21.65 -78.15 21.52
#